data_AF-A0A3A1UQT1-F1
#
_entry.id   AF-A0A3A1UQT1-F1
#
_cell.length_a   1.000
_cell.length_b   1.000
_cell.length_c   1.000
_cell.angle_alpha   90.00
_cell.angle_beta   90.00
_cell.angle_gamma   90.00
#
_symmetry.space_group_name_H-M   'P 1'
#
loop_
_entity.id
_entity.type
_entity.pdbx_description
1 polymer ?
#
loop_
_entity_poly.entity_id
_entity_poly.type
_entity_poly.pdbx_seq_one_letter_code
_entity_poly.pdbx_strand_id
1 'polypeptide(L)'
;MLDQYQIQLTRMLEAEQYRDAKNLLRFLLQCQGQEKRHYEEWESLLGWLEMAFPDGEGIETEEESKDMDDEASIREQLLKPPHQDEAYINQVMYIMQHHPMMDQQMLALERAAYIEDDQVTDMIKEWLQRDPVHPLVQFKALQCLRKRGATGRIALNRLDERVELEIEETPLSIDQFPEPITRIQERTESVVEIDDPTLPHFARELWKESLQYLYGTAAYRWMLDDSEETVDCFAAALHLTLNLTVYGTANDDDIRDTYGITDSIRFRYEQACRTLRSIAMLLQSGGGESEP
;
A
#
# COMPACT_ATOMS: atom_id res chain seq x y z
N MET A 1 -10.81 18.96 23.27
CA MET A 1 -11.73 19.72 22.38
C MET A 1 -11.12 19.93 20.99
N LEU A 2 -9.79 20.10 20.87
CA LEU A 2 -9.08 20.18 19.59
C LEU A 2 -9.00 18.85 18.84
N ASP A 3 -8.76 17.74 19.55
CA ASP A 3 -8.74 16.39 18.95
C ASP A 3 -10.03 16.07 18.19
N GLN A 4 -11.17 16.60 18.65
CA GLN A 4 -12.46 16.31 18.05
C GLN A 4 -12.64 16.94 16.66
N TYR A 5 -12.04 18.10 16.43
CA TYR A 5 -12.05 18.76 15.12
C TYR A 5 -11.01 18.17 14.18
N GLN A 6 -9.86 17.74 14.70
CA GLN A 6 -8.86 17.01 13.91
C GLN A 6 -9.41 15.65 13.47
N ILE A 7 -10.08 14.91 14.36
CA ILE A 7 -10.77 13.66 14.03
C ILE A 7 -11.91 13.91 13.01
N GLN A 8 -12.67 14.99 13.15
CA GLN A 8 -13.69 15.36 12.16
C GLN A 8 -13.09 15.72 10.81
N LEU A 9 -11.97 16.43 10.79
CA LEU A 9 -11.28 16.79 9.57
C LEU A 9 -10.72 15.56 8.86
N THR A 10 -10.08 14.66 9.60
CA THR A 10 -9.60 13.37 9.06
C THR A 10 -10.77 12.56 8.50
N ARG A 11 -11.90 12.46 9.22
CA ARG A 11 -13.11 11.79 8.70
C ARG A 11 -13.68 12.45 7.45
N MET A 12 -13.66 13.78 7.36
CA MET A 12 -14.13 14.50 6.16
C MET A 12 -13.18 14.27 4.97
N LEU A 13 -11.88 14.16 5.21
CA LEU A 13 -10.90 13.82 4.17
C LEU A 13 -11.02 12.35 3.73
N GLU A 14 -11.24 11.43 4.67
CA GLU A 14 -11.51 10.01 4.42
C GLU A 14 -12.82 9.82 3.63
N ALA A 15 -13.85 10.61 3.92
CA ALA A 15 -15.15 10.57 3.24
C ALA A 15 -15.21 11.42 1.95
N GLU A 16 -14.06 11.90 1.44
CA GLU A 16 -13.95 12.72 0.23
C GLU A 16 -14.77 14.04 0.26
N GLN A 17 -15.14 14.52 1.45
CA GLN A 17 -15.90 15.76 1.67
C GLN A 17 -14.99 16.99 1.66
N TYR A 18 -14.21 17.17 0.60
CA TYR A 18 -13.17 18.21 0.51
C TYR A 18 -13.72 19.63 0.60
N ARG A 19 -14.94 19.88 0.11
CA ARG A 19 -15.61 21.17 0.24
C ARG A 19 -15.89 21.51 1.71
N ASP A 20 -16.38 20.54 2.48
CA ASP A 20 -16.69 20.74 3.88
C ASP A 20 -15.42 20.81 4.74
N ALA A 21 -14.40 20.01 4.39
CA ALA A 21 -13.07 20.11 5.00
C ALA A 21 -12.45 21.51 4.80
N LYS A 22 -12.53 22.09 3.59
CA LYS A 22 -12.07 23.47 3.32
C LYS A 22 -12.84 24.50 4.15
N ASN A 23 -14.16 24.36 4.24
CA ASN A 23 -14.98 25.28 5.01
C ASN A 23 -14.67 25.19 6.51
N LEU A 24 -14.45 23.98 7.03
CA LEU A 24 -14.06 23.74 8.41
C LEU A 24 -12.67 24.32 8.70
N LEU A 25 -11.68 24.12 7.83
CA LEU A 25 -10.33 24.70 7.97
C LEU A 25 -10.36 26.23 7.95
N ARG A 26 -11.11 26.85 7.02
CA ARG A 26 -11.29 28.31 6.99
C ARG A 26 -11.95 28.82 8.27
N PHE A 27 -12.92 28.09 8.82
CA PHE A 27 -13.57 28.43 10.08
C PHE A 27 -12.61 28.32 11.27
N LEU A 28 -11.80 27.25 11.32
CA LEU A 28 -10.82 27.02 12.38
C LEU A 28 -9.71 28.10 12.38
N LEU A 29 -9.25 28.53 11.19
CA LEU A 29 -8.30 29.63 11.03
C LEU A 29 -8.86 30.99 11.50
N GLN A 30 -10.18 31.18 11.51
CA GLN A 30 -10.84 32.41 11.97
C GLN A 30 -11.08 32.45 13.48
N CYS A 31 -11.06 31.31 14.17
CA CYS A 31 -11.22 31.25 15.61
C CYS A 31 -9.95 31.77 16.29
N GLN A 32 -10.04 32.67 17.28
CA GLN A 32 -8.88 33.18 18.02
C GLN A 32 -8.66 32.41 19.34
N GLY A 33 -7.42 31.99 19.61
CA GLY A 33 -7.03 31.40 20.90
C GLY A 33 -6.23 30.10 20.83
N GLN A 34 -5.69 29.71 19.67
CA GLN A 34 -4.98 28.43 19.51
C GLN A 34 -3.46 28.55 19.42
N GLU A 35 -2.78 27.40 19.52
CA GLU A 35 -1.33 27.31 19.37
C GLU A 35 -0.91 27.58 17.93
N LYS A 36 0.19 28.32 17.77
CA LYS A 36 0.69 28.81 16.48
C LYS A 36 0.99 27.68 15.47
N ARG A 37 1.42 26.51 15.96
CA ARG A 37 1.73 25.32 15.14
C ARG A 37 0.52 24.78 14.39
N HIS A 38 -0.66 24.75 15.03
CA HIS A 38 -1.88 24.23 14.39
C HIS A 38 -2.41 25.16 13.29
N TYR A 39 -2.24 26.48 13.42
CA TYR A 39 -2.57 27.40 12.32
C TYR A 39 -1.69 27.16 11.10
N GLU A 40 -0.39 26.93 11.29
CA GLU A 40 0.56 26.66 10.19
C GLU A 40 0.22 25.34 9.48
N GLU A 41 -0.14 24.30 10.24
CA GLU A 41 -0.60 23.00 9.70
C GLU A 41 -1.93 23.14 8.92
N TRP A 42 -2.89 23.87 9.47
CA TRP A 42 -4.20 24.08 8.84
C TRP A 42 -4.14 24.99 7.62
N GLU A 43 -3.29 26.02 7.63
CA GLU A 43 -3.06 26.89 6.49
C GLU A 43 -2.36 26.12 5.35
N SER A 44 -1.39 25.27 5.69
CA SER A 44 -0.72 24.40 4.73
C SER A 44 -1.69 23.37 4.12
N LEU A 45 -2.53 22.74 4.94
CA LEU A 45 -3.52 21.76 4.50
C LEU A 45 -4.65 22.40 3.69
N LEU A 46 -5.11 23.59 4.09
CA LEU A 46 -6.09 24.36 3.32
C LEU A 46 -5.51 24.81 1.98
N GLY A 47 -4.28 25.33 1.96
CA GLY A 47 -3.58 25.68 0.73
C GLY A 47 -3.39 24.48 -0.19
N TRP A 48 -3.06 23.31 0.38
CA TRP A 48 -2.99 22.05 -0.34
C TRP A 48 -4.36 21.66 -0.94
N LEU A 49 -5.44 21.71 -0.15
CA LEU A 49 -6.80 21.41 -0.62
C LEU A 49 -7.27 22.41 -1.68
N GLU A 50 -6.96 23.69 -1.54
CA GLU A 50 -7.32 24.75 -2.49
C GLU A 50 -6.60 24.59 -3.83
N MET A 51 -5.31 24.23 -3.79
CA MET A 51 -4.52 23.95 -4.99
C MET A 51 -4.93 22.64 -5.67
N ALA A 52 -5.19 21.58 -4.88
CA ALA A 52 -5.52 20.26 -5.41
C ALA A 52 -6.99 20.14 -5.86
N PHE A 53 -7.91 20.98 -5.36
CA PHE A 53 -9.35 20.84 -5.67
C PHE A 53 -10.04 22.21 -5.91
N PRO A 54 -9.60 23.04 -6.87
CA PRO A 54 -10.00 24.46 -6.98
C PRO A 54 -11.52 24.69 -7.06
N ASP A 55 -12.27 23.84 -7.77
CA ASP A 55 -13.71 24.03 -7.99
C ASP A 55 -14.61 23.37 -6.95
N GLY A 56 -14.05 22.66 -5.97
CA GLY A 56 -14.83 22.03 -4.91
C GLY A 56 -15.80 20.96 -5.39
N GLU A 57 -15.59 20.42 -6.60
CA GLU A 57 -16.14 19.13 -7.00
C GLU A 57 -15.48 18.07 -6.13
N GLY A 58 -16.16 17.73 -5.04
CA GLY A 58 -15.95 16.43 -4.42
C GLY A 58 -16.17 15.40 -5.50
N ILE A 59 -15.26 14.45 -5.61
CA ILE A 59 -15.52 13.25 -6.40
C ILE A 59 -16.58 12.53 -5.58
N GLU A 60 -17.85 12.80 -5.89
CA GLU A 60 -18.97 12.15 -5.24
C GLU A 60 -18.91 10.67 -5.63
N THR A 61 -18.31 9.87 -4.75
CA THR A 61 -18.43 8.42 -4.79
C THR A 61 -19.87 8.09 -4.42
N GLU A 62 -20.77 8.12 -5.40
CA GLU A 62 -22.13 7.64 -5.22
C GLU A 62 -22.08 6.13 -4.92
N GLU A 63 -22.22 5.79 -3.64
CA GLU A 63 -22.53 4.44 -3.20
C GLU A 63 -23.94 4.07 -3.68
N GLU A 64 -24.05 3.45 -4.86
CA GLU A 64 -25.21 2.66 -5.21
C GLU A 64 -24.86 1.17 -5.33
N SER A 65 -25.41 0.41 -4.38
CA SER A 65 -25.53 -1.04 -4.42
C SER A 65 -26.32 -1.51 -5.65
N LYS A 66 -25.75 -2.41 -6.48
CA LYS A 66 -26.42 -3.56 -7.11
C LYS A 66 -25.50 -4.43 -7.98
N ASP A 67 -25.69 -5.74 -7.82
CA ASP A 67 -25.34 -6.90 -8.66
C ASP A 67 -23.86 -7.23 -8.96
N MET A 68 -23.46 -8.42 -8.48
CA MET A 68 -22.10 -8.97 -8.40
C MET A 68 -21.53 -9.54 -9.71
N ASP A 69 -21.68 -8.86 -10.86
CA ASP A 69 -21.07 -9.37 -12.11
C ASP A 69 -20.26 -8.34 -12.91
N ASP A 70 -20.01 -7.13 -12.36
CA ASP A 70 -19.24 -6.09 -13.07
C ASP A 70 -18.43 -5.15 -12.14
N GLU A 71 -18.00 -5.60 -10.95
CA GLU A 71 -17.25 -4.75 -9.99
C GLU A 71 -16.00 -4.09 -10.60
N ALA A 72 -15.27 -4.83 -11.45
CA ALA A 72 -14.08 -4.31 -12.13
C ALA A 72 -14.41 -3.24 -13.19
N SER A 73 -15.50 -3.43 -13.94
CA SER A 73 -15.98 -2.51 -14.98
C SER A 73 -16.53 -1.22 -14.37
N ILE A 74 -17.28 -1.35 -13.27
CA ILE A 74 -17.77 -0.20 -12.49
C ILE A 74 -16.60 0.58 -11.89
N ARG A 75 -15.61 -0.13 -11.31
CA ARG A 75 -14.41 0.51 -10.76
C ARG A 75 -13.60 1.26 -11.82
N GLU A 76 -13.46 0.69 -13.02
CA GLU A 76 -12.82 1.39 -14.15
C GLU A 76 -13.58 2.66 -14.55
N GLN A 77 -14.91 2.60 -14.63
CA GLN A 77 -15.74 3.77 -14.96
C GLN A 77 -15.64 4.88 -13.89
N LEU A 78 -15.56 4.52 -12.61
CA LEU A 78 -15.37 5.48 -11.51
C LEU A 78 -13.98 6.13 -11.54
N LEU A 79 -12.96 5.41 -11.99
CA LEU A 79 -11.58 5.90 -12.06
C LEU A 79 -11.27 6.66 -13.35
N LYS A 80 -12.07 6.51 -14.40
CA LYS A 80 -11.93 7.18 -15.69
C LYS A 80 -12.96 8.30 -15.85
N PRO A 81 -12.66 9.54 -15.45
CA PRO A 81 -13.57 10.64 -15.71
C PRO A 81 -13.77 10.87 -17.21
N PRO A 82 -14.98 11.33 -17.62
CA PRO A 82 -15.33 11.53 -19.04
C PRO A 82 -14.53 12.66 -19.71
N HIS A 83 -13.96 13.58 -18.93
CA HIS A 83 -13.10 14.66 -19.40
C HIS A 83 -11.77 14.63 -18.66
N GLN A 84 -10.68 14.38 -19.38
CA GLN A 84 -9.30 14.37 -18.86
C GLN A 84 -8.55 15.61 -19.34
N ASP A 85 -8.97 16.78 -18.84
CA ASP A 85 -8.31 18.03 -19.19
C ASP A 85 -6.94 18.15 -18.50
N GLU A 86 -6.08 19.04 -18.99
CA GLU A 86 -4.74 19.28 -18.44
C GLU A 86 -4.77 19.59 -16.93
N ALA A 87 -5.82 20.26 -16.44
CA ALA A 87 -6.03 20.53 -15.03
C ALA A 87 -6.21 19.24 -14.20
N TYR A 88 -6.97 18.27 -14.72
CA TYR A 88 -7.19 16.98 -14.06
C TYR A 88 -5.89 16.16 -14.01
N ILE A 89 -5.13 16.12 -15.10
CA ILE A 89 -3.83 15.43 -15.14
C ILE A 89 -2.90 16.03 -14.09
N ASN A 90 -2.77 17.36 -14.07
CA ASN A 90 -1.94 18.07 -13.09
C ASN A 90 -2.39 17.79 -11.64
N GLN A 91 -3.70 17.73 -11.39
CA GLN A 91 -4.25 17.40 -10.08
C GLN A 91 -3.86 15.98 -9.65
N VAL A 92 -4.08 14.97 -10.50
CA VAL A 92 -3.74 13.57 -10.19
C VAL A 92 -2.25 13.43 -9.91
N MET A 93 -1.40 14.05 -10.73
CA MET A 93 0.05 14.04 -10.55
C MET A 93 0.48 14.76 -9.27
N TYR A 94 -0.17 15.86 -8.92
CA TYR A 94 0.09 16.58 -7.69
C TYR A 94 -0.27 15.78 -6.45
N ILE A 95 -1.45 15.14 -6.43
CA ILE A 95 -1.90 14.27 -5.32
C ILE A 95 -0.93 13.10 -5.16
N MET A 96 -0.60 12.41 -6.26
CA MET A 96 0.34 11.28 -6.24
C MET A 96 1.67 11.65 -5.58
N GLN A 97 2.23 12.82 -5.89
CA GLN A 97 3.57 13.20 -5.46
C GLN A 97 3.61 13.82 -4.06
N HIS A 98 2.56 14.52 -3.64
CA HIS A 98 2.60 15.41 -2.47
C HIS A 98 1.55 15.11 -1.40
N HIS A 99 0.57 14.24 -1.65
CA HIS A 99 -0.46 13.96 -0.65
C HIS A 99 0.16 13.32 0.60
N PRO A 100 -0.14 13.79 1.83
CA PRO A 100 0.47 13.26 3.05
C PRO A 100 0.00 11.84 3.41
N MET A 101 -1.24 11.48 3.06
CA MET A 101 -1.79 10.13 3.26
C MET A 101 -1.48 9.21 2.06
N MET A 102 -0.96 8.01 2.36
CA MET A 102 -0.60 7.02 1.34
C MET A 102 -1.79 6.52 0.52
N ASP A 103 -2.95 6.29 1.14
CA ASP A 103 -4.14 5.78 0.44
C ASP A 103 -4.57 6.70 -0.70
N GLN A 104 -4.43 8.01 -0.49
CA GLN A 104 -4.74 9.02 -1.49
C GLN A 104 -3.69 9.06 -2.61
N GLN A 105 -2.42 8.83 -2.29
CA GLN A 105 -1.39 8.61 -3.32
C GLN A 105 -1.68 7.35 -4.14
N MET A 106 -2.10 6.26 -3.49
CA MET A 106 -2.47 5.02 -4.17
C MET A 106 -3.71 5.19 -5.06
N LEU A 107 -4.73 5.91 -4.60
CA LEU A 107 -5.92 6.22 -5.39
C LEU A 107 -5.57 7.10 -6.60
N ALA A 108 -4.71 8.10 -6.42
CA ALA A 108 -4.20 8.90 -7.53
C ALA A 108 -3.45 8.03 -8.57
N LEU A 109 -2.65 7.05 -8.13
CA LEU A 109 -2.01 6.08 -9.03
C LEU A 109 -3.01 5.18 -9.75
N GLU A 110 -4.11 4.79 -9.11
CA GLU A 110 -5.20 4.05 -9.76
C GLU A 110 -5.85 4.87 -10.87
N ARG A 111 -6.15 6.15 -10.61
CA ARG A 111 -6.68 7.09 -11.60
C ARG A 111 -5.67 7.34 -12.73
N ALA A 112 -4.39 7.52 -12.38
CA ALA A 112 -3.31 7.74 -13.33
C ALA A 112 -3.14 6.59 -14.32
N ALA A 113 -3.56 5.36 -14.00
CA ALA A 113 -3.51 4.24 -14.93
C ALA A 113 -4.41 4.43 -16.17
N TYR A 114 -5.46 5.26 -16.08
CA TYR A 114 -6.45 5.48 -17.14
C TYR A 114 -6.30 6.80 -17.90
N ILE A 115 -5.30 7.62 -17.56
CA ILE A 115 -5.04 8.89 -18.25
C ILE A 115 -4.45 8.63 -19.64
N GLU A 116 -4.99 9.21 -20.71
CA GLU A 116 -4.55 8.92 -22.08
C GLU A 116 -3.32 9.75 -22.55
N ASP A 117 -2.58 10.37 -21.62
CA ASP A 117 -1.38 11.18 -21.90
C ASP A 117 -0.08 10.41 -21.62
N ASP A 118 0.77 10.27 -22.65
CA ASP A 118 2.05 9.56 -22.56
C ASP A 118 3.04 10.19 -21.56
N GLN A 119 2.96 11.51 -21.31
CA GLN A 119 3.85 12.22 -20.38
C GLN A 119 3.69 11.74 -18.94
N VAL A 120 2.49 11.28 -18.56
CA VAL A 120 2.22 10.74 -17.22
C VAL A 120 3.14 9.59 -16.89
N THR A 121 3.44 8.73 -17.87
CA THR A 121 4.32 7.58 -17.68
C THR A 121 5.74 8.02 -17.30
N ASP A 122 6.28 9.03 -17.99
CA ASP A 122 7.63 9.54 -17.72
C ASP A 122 7.68 10.28 -16.38
N MET A 123 6.64 11.06 -16.05
CA MET A 123 6.55 11.73 -14.75
C MET A 123 6.51 10.75 -13.57
N ILE A 124 5.79 9.63 -13.68
CA ILE A 124 5.77 8.59 -12.63
C ILE A 124 7.15 7.96 -12.48
N LYS A 125 7.85 7.66 -13.59
CA LYS A 125 9.22 7.11 -13.56
C LYS A 125 10.20 8.07 -12.89
N GLU A 126 10.17 9.34 -13.26
CA GLU A 126 11.04 10.37 -12.68
C GLU A 126 10.78 10.56 -11.18
N TRP A 127 9.51 10.61 -10.77
CA TRP A 127 9.13 10.72 -9.36
C TRP A 127 9.66 9.55 -8.53
N LEU A 128 9.47 8.31 -9.00
CA LEU A 128 9.97 7.12 -8.32
C LEU A 128 11.49 7.07 -8.16
N GLN A 129 12.24 7.71 -9.07
CA GLN A 129 13.71 7.74 -9.03
C GLN A 129 14.26 8.90 -8.19
N ARG A 130 13.52 10.01 -8.09
CA ARG A 130 13.99 11.23 -7.43
C ARG A 130 13.67 11.26 -5.95
N ASP A 131 12.45 10.89 -5.59
CA ASP A 131 11.91 11.14 -4.26
C ASP A 131 11.92 9.85 -3.40
N PRO A 132 12.10 9.96 -2.07
CA PRO A 132 11.98 8.81 -1.18
C PRO A 132 10.52 8.39 -1.05
N VAL A 133 10.06 7.49 -1.91
CA VAL A 133 8.68 6.99 -1.93
C VAL A 133 8.55 5.75 -1.04
N HIS A 134 7.44 5.64 -0.30
CA HIS A 134 7.13 4.50 0.55
C HIS A 134 7.00 3.19 -0.26
N PRO A 135 7.50 2.01 0.22
CA PRO A 135 7.52 0.76 -0.56
C PRO A 135 6.18 0.30 -1.15
N LEU A 136 5.07 0.48 -0.43
CA LEU A 136 3.73 0.14 -0.95
C LEU A 136 3.34 1.04 -2.12
N VAL A 137 3.60 2.35 -1.99
CA VAL A 137 3.32 3.34 -3.02
C VAL A 137 4.22 3.12 -4.24
N GLN A 138 5.50 2.76 -4.01
CA GLN A 138 6.40 2.33 -5.09
C GLN A 138 5.83 1.15 -5.87
N PHE A 139 5.39 0.09 -5.17
CA PHE A 139 4.82 -1.08 -5.83
C PHE A 139 3.55 -0.73 -6.63
N LYS A 140 2.66 0.09 -6.06
CA LYS A 140 1.46 0.57 -6.75
C LYS A 140 1.80 1.38 -8.01
N ALA A 141 2.84 2.20 -7.95
CA ALA A 141 3.31 2.98 -9.09
C ALA A 141 3.90 2.10 -10.19
N LEU A 142 4.64 1.04 -9.84
CA LEU A 142 5.10 0.03 -10.80
C LEU A 142 3.93 -0.68 -11.48
N GLN A 143 2.88 -1.04 -10.73
CA GLN A 143 1.65 -1.61 -11.30
C GLN A 143 0.96 -0.63 -12.25
N CYS A 144 0.89 0.66 -11.88
CA CYS A 144 0.35 1.73 -12.72
C CYS A 144 1.15 1.81 -14.05
N LEU A 145 2.48 1.88 -13.97
CA LEU A 145 3.36 1.91 -15.14
C LEU A 145 3.14 0.68 -16.05
N ARG A 146 3.06 -0.53 -15.49
CA ARG A 146 2.77 -1.74 -16.26
C ARG A 146 1.40 -1.68 -16.93
N LYS A 147 0.35 -1.24 -16.22
CA LYS A 147 -1.00 -1.07 -16.79
C LYS A 147 -1.03 -0.06 -17.95
N ARG A 148 -0.22 1.00 -17.87
CA ARG A 148 -0.01 1.98 -18.94
C ARG A 148 0.84 1.46 -20.11
N GLY A 149 1.30 0.21 -20.05
CA GLY A 149 2.12 -0.41 -21.10
C GLY A 149 3.59 0.03 -21.09
N ALA A 150 4.06 0.64 -19.99
CA ALA A 150 5.45 1.05 -19.88
C ALA A 150 6.37 -0.18 -19.78
N THR A 151 7.55 -0.07 -20.40
CA THR A 151 8.59 -1.10 -20.40
C THR A 151 9.94 -0.53 -19.97
N GLY A 152 10.86 -1.42 -19.63
CA GLY A 152 12.24 -1.11 -19.30
C GLY A 152 12.54 -1.20 -17.80
N ARG A 153 13.78 -0.85 -17.45
CA ARG A 153 14.29 -0.99 -16.09
C ARG A 153 14.18 0.29 -15.28
N ILE A 154 13.85 0.13 -14.01
CA ILE A 154 13.83 1.20 -13.03
C ILE A 154 14.63 0.79 -11.80
N ALA A 155 15.48 1.71 -11.31
CA ALA A 155 16.25 1.52 -10.10
C ALA A 155 15.57 2.27 -8.95
N LEU A 156 15.31 1.58 -7.84
CA LEU A 156 14.62 2.11 -6.67
C LEU A 156 15.43 1.79 -5.40
N ASN A 157 15.26 2.63 -4.37
CA ASN A 157 15.72 2.28 -3.01
C ASN A 157 14.55 1.71 -2.22
N ARG A 158 14.77 0.54 -1.61
CA ARG A 158 13.73 -0.26 -0.98
C ARG A 158 14.31 -1.03 0.20
N LEU A 159 13.79 -0.79 1.40
CA LEU A 159 14.31 -1.39 2.64
C LEU A 159 15.84 -1.24 2.76
N ASP A 160 16.34 -0.04 2.49
CA ASP A 160 17.78 0.30 2.45
C ASP A 160 18.63 -0.48 1.42
N GLU A 161 17.99 -1.19 0.49
CA GLU A 161 18.62 -1.87 -0.65
C GLU A 161 18.33 -1.11 -1.94
N ARG A 162 19.32 -1.00 -2.83
CA ARG A 162 19.09 -0.54 -4.20
C ARG A 162 18.68 -1.74 -5.07
N VAL A 163 17.46 -1.71 -5.58
CA VAL A 163 16.89 -2.76 -6.44
C VAL A 163 16.74 -2.26 -7.87
N GLU A 164 16.91 -3.17 -8.84
CA GLU A 164 16.64 -2.90 -10.26
C GLU A 164 15.51 -3.83 -10.70
N LEU A 165 14.45 -3.24 -11.26
CA LEU A 165 13.20 -3.93 -11.59
C LEU A 165 12.83 -3.70 -13.06
N GLU A 166 12.28 -4.72 -13.70
CA GLU A 166 11.66 -4.61 -15.03
C GLU A 166 10.18 -4.29 -14.83
N ILE A 167 9.73 -3.17 -15.43
CA ILE A 167 8.39 -2.64 -15.20
C ILE A 167 7.33 -3.63 -15.68
N GLU A 168 7.55 -4.19 -16.87
CA GLU A 168 6.67 -5.15 -17.55
C GLU A 168 6.44 -6.45 -16.76
N GLU A 169 7.37 -6.82 -15.88
CA GLU A 169 7.29 -8.03 -15.05
C GLU A 169 6.51 -7.80 -13.73
N THR A 170 6.19 -6.54 -13.39
CA THR A 170 5.55 -6.19 -12.10
C THR A 170 4.18 -6.84 -11.92
N PRO A 171 3.97 -7.78 -11.00
CA PRO A 171 2.70 -8.49 -10.86
C PRO A 171 1.51 -7.54 -10.62
N LEU A 172 0.44 -7.68 -11.40
CA LEU A 172 -0.80 -6.90 -11.24
C LEU A 172 -1.79 -7.51 -10.25
N SER A 173 -1.70 -8.83 -10.04
CA SER A 173 -2.49 -9.59 -9.07
C SER A 173 -1.60 -10.66 -8.40
N ILE A 174 -2.11 -11.25 -7.32
CA ILE A 174 -1.40 -12.31 -6.58
C ILE A 174 -1.08 -13.52 -7.49
N ASP A 175 -1.98 -13.83 -8.43
CA ASP A 175 -1.83 -14.97 -9.36
C ASP A 175 -0.74 -14.78 -10.40
N GLN A 176 -0.22 -13.55 -10.55
CA GLN A 176 0.89 -13.25 -11.45
C GLN A 176 2.26 -13.38 -10.77
N PHE A 177 2.31 -13.68 -9.47
CA PHE A 177 3.57 -13.98 -8.81
C PHE A 177 4.07 -15.38 -9.19
N PRO A 178 5.40 -15.62 -9.15
CA PRO A 178 5.97 -16.94 -9.43
C PRO A 178 5.49 -18.03 -8.47
N GLU A 179 5.45 -19.27 -8.93
CA GLU A 179 4.95 -20.43 -8.19
C GLU A 179 5.49 -20.58 -6.75
N PRO A 180 6.81 -20.41 -6.46
CA PRO A 180 7.31 -20.51 -5.08
C PRO A 180 6.62 -19.54 -4.10
N ILE A 181 6.26 -18.34 -4.56
CA ILE A 181 5.56 -17.32 -3.77
C ILE A 181 4.13 -17.78 -3.44
N THR A 182 3.43 -18.34 -4.42
CA THR A 182 2.08 -18.87 -4.24
C THR A 182 2.09 -20.09 -3.32
N ARG A 183 3.09 -20.98 -3.47
CA ARG A 183 3.25 -22.17 -2.61
C ARG A 183 3.44 -21.80 -1.14
N ILE A 184 4.20 -20.74 -0.82
CA ILE A 184 4.36 -20.25 0.56
C ILE A 184 3.00 -19.88 1.17
N GLN A 185 2.17 -19.16 0.40
CA GLN A 185 0.83 -18.75 0.81
C GLN A 185 -0.06 -19.97 1.05
N GLU A 186 -0.21 -20.84 0.05
CA GLU A 186 -1.06 -22.04 0.10
C GLU A 186 -0.66 -22.96 1.25
N ARG A 187 0.65 -23.13 1.45
CA ARG A 187 1.21 -23.94 2.54
C ARG A 187 0.85 -23.36 3.90
N THR A 188 0.91 -22.04 4.06
CA THR A 188 0.52 -21.36 5.29
C THR A 188 -0.98 -21.49 5.54
N GLU A 189 -1.80 -21.15 4.53
CA GLU A 189 -3.27 -21.23 4.60
C GLU A 189 -3.74 -22.63 5.00
N SER A 190 -3.20 -23.67 4.37
CA SER A 190 -3.56 -25.07 4.65
C SER A 190 -3.26 -25.51 6.08
N VAL A 191 -2.19 -24.96 6.69
CA VAL A 191 -1.81 -25.30 8.07
C VAL A 191 -2.67 -24.54 9.07
N VAL A 192 -2.82 -23.22 8.89
CA VAL A 192 -3.55 -22.38 9.85
C VAL A 192 -5.06 -22.64 9.82
N GLU A 193 -5.61 -23.13 8.70
CA GLU A 193 -7.03 -23.52 8.61
C GLU A 193 -7.40 -24.64 9.59
N ILE A 194 -6.45 -25.53 9.91
CA ILE A 194 -6.67 -26.62 10.87
C ILE A 194 -6.87 -26.06 12.28
N ASP A 195 -6.14 -24.99 12.62
CA ASP A 195 -6.17 -24.36 13.93
C ASP A 195 -7.38 -23.41 14.08
N ASP A 196 -7.59 -22.55 13.07
CA ASP A 196 -8.68 -21.57 13.04
C ASP A 196 -9.10 -21.28 11.57
N PRO A 197 -10.35 -21.61 11.18
CA PRO A 197 -10.86 -21.38 9.82
C PRO A 197 -10.88 -19.92 9.35
N THR A 198 -10.69 -18.95 10.24
CA THR A 198 -10.64 -17.52 9.88
C THR A 198 -9.23 -17.04 9.50
N LEU A 199 -8.19 -17.73 9.99
CA LEU A 199 -6.80 -17.34 9.77
C LEU A 199 -6.33 -17.35 8.31
N PRO A 200 -6.80 -18.24 7.41
CA PRO A 200 -6.36 -18.23 6.02
C PRO A 200 -6.58 -16.87 5.32
N HIS A 201 -7.69 -16.19 5.62
CA HIS A 201 -7.95 -14.85 5.07
C HIS A 201 -6.92 -13.82 5.56
N PHE A 202 -6.61 -13.82 6.87
CA PHE A 202 -5.61 -12.91 7.43
C PHE A 202 -4.20 -13.23 6.93
N ALA A 203 -3.86 -14.51 6.77
CA ALA A 203 -2.60 -14.95 6.19
C ALA A 203 -2.41 -14.39 4.78
N ARG A 204 -3.47 -14.46 3.95
CA ARG A 204 -3.47 -13.94 2.58
C ARG A 204 -3.24 -12.44 2.51
N GLU A 205 -3.95 -11.66 3.32
CA GLU A 205 -3.79 -10.20 3.33
C GLU A 205 -2.40 -9.79 3.84
N LEU A 206 -1.94 -10.38 4.95
CA LEU A 206 -0.60 -10.14 5.47
C LEU A 206 0.48 -10.51 4.45
N TRP A 207 0.30 -11.62 3.73
CA TRP A 207 1.22 -12.05 2.69
C TRP A 207 1.25 -11.09 1.50
N LYS A 208 0.08 -10.71 1.00
CA LYS A 208 -0.07 -9.75 -0.11
C LYS A 208 0.59 -8.42 0.22
N GLU A 209 0.39 -7.88 1.41
CA GLU A 209 1.06 -6.66 1.85
C GLU A 209 2.57 -6.87 1.98
N SER A 210 3.00 -8.00 2.56
CA SER A 210 4.42 -8.31 2.72
C SER A 210 5.15 -8.42 1.38
N LEU A 211 4.52 -9.03 0.37
CA LEU A 211 5.07 -9.13 -0.98
C LEU A 211 5.27 -7.76 -1.61
N GLN A 212 4.34 -6.83 -1.39
CA GLN A 212 4.49 -5.47 -1.89
C GLN A 212 5.72 -4.78 -1.28
N TYR A 213 6.09 -5.06 -0.03
CA TYR A 213 7.33 -4.57 0.59
C TYR A 213 8.59 -5.32 0.16
N LEU A 214 8.48 -6.60 -0.19
CA LEU A 214 9.63 -7.47 -0.48
C LEU A 214 9.99 -7.56 -1.97
N TYR A 215 9.03 -7.48 -2.90
CA TYR A 215 9.25 -7.46 -4.36
C TYR A 215 10.58 -6.80 -4.81
N GLY A 216 11.43 -7.54 -5.52
CA GLY A 216 12.75 -7.07 -6.01
C GLY A 216 13.91 -7.13 -5.02
N THR A 217 13.64 -7.14 -3.71
CA THR A 217 14.70 -7.21 -2.68
C THR A 217 15.44 -8.54 -2.71
N ALA A 218 16.57 -8.61 -2.02
CA ALA A 218 17.30 -9.86 -1.82
C ALA A 218 16.44 -10.96 -1.17
N ALA A 219 15.58 -10.59 -0.22
CA ALA A 219 14.65 -11.53 0.41
C ALA A 219 13.62 -12.08 -0.58
N TYR A 220 13.07 -11.24 -1.46
CA TYR A 220 12.18 -11.70 -2.53
C TYR A 220 12.88 -12.63 -3.50
N ARG A 221 14.10 -12.28 -3.95
CA ARG A 221 14.89 -13.16 -4.81
C ARG A 221 15.22 -14.49 -4.15
N TRP A 222 15.43 -14.50 -2.83
CA TRP A 222 15.62 -15.75 -2.09
C TRP A 222 14.35 -16.61 -2.09
N MET A 223 13.15 -16.02 -1.94
CA MET A 223 11.89 -16.77 -2.04
C MET A 223 11.64 -17.38 -3.43
N LEU A 224 12.28 -16.87 -4.48
CA LEU A 224 12.18 -17.46 -5.82
C LEU A 224 13.01 -18.74 -5.98
N ASP A 225 13.83 -19.11 -5.00
CA ASP A 225 14.46 -20.42 -4.96
C ASP A 225 13.39 -21.49 -4.69
N ASP A 226 13.11 -22.32 -5.70
CA ASP A 226 12.07 -23.37 -5.66
C ASP A 226 12.47 -24.59 -4.82
N SER A 227 13.22 -24.37 -3.75
CA SER A 227 13.53 -25.41 -2.77
C SER A 227 12.39 -25.53 -1.76
N GLU A 228 11.95 -26.77 -1.50
CA GLU A 228 10.91 -27.04 -0.48
C GLU A 228 11.31 -26.47 0.88
N GLU A 229 12.61 -26.53 1.23
CA GLU A 229 13.15 -25.93 2.45
C GLU A 229 12.88 -24.41 2.55
N THR A 230 12.99 -23.68 1.43
CA THR A 230 12.73 -22.23 1.41
C THR A 230 11.24 -21.96 1.57
N VAL A 231 10.39 -22.73 0.89
CA VAL A 231 8.93 -22.63 1.03
C VAL A 231 8.50 -22.89 2.48
N ASP A 232 8.98 -23.96 3.10
CA ASP A 232 8.65 -24.30 4.49
C ASP A 232 9.18 -23.24 5.48
N CYS A 233 10.39 -22.71 5.26
CA CYS A 233 10.94 -21.65 6.10
C CYS A 233 10.07 -20.38 6.06
N PHE A 234 9.66 -19.92 4.89
CA PHE A 234 8.84 -18.71 4.76
C PHE A 234 7.39 -18.94 5.18
N ALA A 235 6.82 -20.12 4.93
CA ALA A 235 5.47 -20.46 5.38
C ALA A 235 5.40 -20.52 6.92
N ALA A 236 6.40 -21.15 7.56
CA ALA A 236 6.52 -21.17 9.01
C ALA A 236 6.73 -19.76 9.59
N ALA A 237 7.54 -18.93 8.94
CA ALA A 237 7.77 -17.56 9.35
C ALA A 237 6.51 -16.68 9.20
N LEU A 238 5.71 -16.90 8.16
CA LEU A 238 4.44 -16.23 7.95
C LEU A 238 3.42 -16.66 9.01
N HIS A 239 3.30 -17.96 9.31
CA HIS A 239 2.46 -18.47 10.40
C HIS A 239 2.87 -17.84 11.75
N LEU A 240 4.17 -17.84 12.08
CA LEU A 240 4.65 -17.21 13.30
C LEU A 240 4.27 -15.72 13.37
N THR A 241 4.50 -14.99 12.28
CA THR A 241 4.20 -13.56 12.20
C THR A 241 2.69 -13.32 12.33
N LEU A 242 1.87 -14.13 11.66
CA LEU A 242 0.41 -14.08 11.73
C LEU A 242 -0.09 -14.24 13.18
N ASN A 243 0.36 -15.29 13.88
CA ASN A 243 -0.07 -15.54 15.26
C ASN A 243 0.34 -14.40 16.20
N LEU A 244 1.55 -13.85 16.02
CA LEU A 244 1.99 -12.68 16.77
C LEU A 244 1.13 -11.44 16.47
N THR A 245 0.73 -11.23 15.22
CA THR A 245 -0.11 -10.08 14.84
C THR A 245 -1.56 -10.21 15.31
N VAL A 246 -2.16 -11.41 15.24
CA VAL A 246 -3.57 -11.65 15.57
C VAL A 246 -3.77 -11.87 17.07
N TYR A 247 -2.93 -12.69 17.70
CA TYR A 247 -3.09 -13.11 19.09
C TYR A 247 -2.08 -12.49 20.06
N GLY A 248 -1.08 -11.74 19.55
CA GLY A 248 -0.02 -11.14 20.37
C GLY A 248 1.01 -12.15 20.91
N THR A 249 0.82 -13.45 20.65
CA THR A 249 1.66 -14.54 21.15
C THR A 249 1.70 -15.68 20.13
N ALA A 250 2.77 -16.46 20.14
CA ALA A 250 2.91 -17.64 19.29
C ALA A 250 3.86 -18.65 19.94
N ASN A 251 3.65 -19.94 19.69
CA ASN A 251 4.58 -21.00 20.08
C ASN A 251 5.50 -21.34 18.89
N ASP A 252 6.72 -20.79 18.89
CA ASP A 252 7.71 -20.98 17.83
C ASP A 252 8.12 -22.44 17.64
N ASP A 253 8.22 -23.21 18.73
CA ASP A 253 8.63 -24.62 18.67
C ASP A 253 7.56 -25.49 18.00
N ASP A 254 6.28 -25.32 18.36
CA ASP A 254 5.17 -26.05 17.72
C ASP A 254 5.06 -25.71 16.23
N ILE A 255 5.24 -24.44 15.87
CA ILE A 255 5.24 -24.00 14.47
C ILE A 255 6.38 -24.66 13.72
N ARG A 256 7.60 -24.61 14.25
CA ARG A 256 8.76 -25.26 13.61
C ARG A 256 8.55 -26.75 13.39
N ASP A 257 8.01 -27.45 14.38
CA ASP A 257 7.73 -28.88 14.27
C ASP A 257 6.68 -29.16 13.18
N THR A 258 5.65 -28.31 13.06
CA THR A 258 4.59 -28.42 12.06
C THR A 258 5.12 -28.31 10.62
N TYR A 259 6.08 -27.42 10.38
CA TYR A 259 6.71 -27.23 9.07
C TYR A 259 7.99 -28.06 8.87
N GLY A 260 8.34 -28.95 9.80
CA GLY A 260 9.53 -29.79 9.67
C GLY A 260 10.85 -29.02 9.70
N ILE A 261 10.90 -27.90 10.43
CA ILE A 261 12.11 -27.06 10.55
C ILE A 261 13.14 -27.74 11.43
N THR A 262 14.04 -28.48 10.77
CA THR A 262 15.17 -29.16 11.41
C THR A 262 16.34 -28.20 11.71
N ASP A 263 17.29 -28.65 12.53
CA ASP A 263 18.49 -27.88 12.88
C ASP A 263 19.32 -27.45 11.66
N SER A 264 19.30 -28.22 10.56
CA SER A 264 20.06 -27.89 9.34
C SER A 264 19.49 -26.68 8.59
N ILE A 265 18.19 -26.40 8.71
CA ILE A 265 17.53 -25.25 8.07
C ILE A 265 17.12 -24.15 9.05
N ARG A 266 17.37 -24.34 10.35
CA ARG A 266 17.01 -23.39 11.40
C ARG A 266 17.51 -21.97 11.17
N PHE A 267 18.75 -21.82 10.69
CA PHE A 267 19.30 -20.50 10.40
C PHE A 267 18.51 -19.78 9.29
N ARG A 268 18.10 -20.51 8.24
CA ARG A 268 17.28 -19.95 7.16
C ARG A 268 15.91 -19.53 7.69
N TYR A 269 15.27 -20.40 8.46
CA TYR A 269 14.00 -20.08 9.13
C TYR A 269 14.10 -18.80 9.97
N GLU A 270 15.13 -18.65 10.80
CA GLU A 270 15.32 -17.45 11.63
C GLU A 270 15.47 -16.17 10.78
N GLN A 271 16.12 -16.25 9.61
CA GLN A 271 16.22 -15.12 8.69
C GLN A 271 14.87 -14.77 8.04
N ALA A 272 14.08 -15.78 7.66
CA ALA A 272 12.72 -15.56 7.18
C ALA A 272 11.85 -14.88 8.26
N CYS A 273 11.93 -15.36 9.52
CA CYS A 273 11.22 -14.76 10.65
C CYS A 273 11.65 -13.33 10.95
N ARG A 274 12.94 -13.00 10.82
CA ARG A 274 13.42 -11.62 10.98
C ARG A 274 12.86 -10.72 9.88
N THR A 275 12.88 -11.20 8.64
CA THR A 275 12.37 -10.48 7.47
C THR A 275 10.89 -10.16 7.64
N LEU A 276 10.03 -11.18 7.84
CA LEU A 276 8.58 -10.97 7.93
C LEU A 276 8.15 -10.19 9.17
N ARG A 277 8.81 -10.36 10.32
CA ARG A 277 8.53 -9.52 11.49
C ARG A 277 8.90 -8.06 11.27
N SER A 278 10.03 -7.79 10.60
CA SER A 278 10.39 -6.43 10.24
C SER A 278 9.32 -5.78 9.35
N ILE A 279 8.78 -6.54 8.38
CA ILE A 279 7.70 -6.05 7.53
C ILE A 279 6.41 -5.83 8.31
N ALA A 280 6.02 -6.78 9.18
CA ALA A 280 4.83 -6.62 10.02
C ALA A 280 4.92 -5.39 10.94
N MET A 281 6.11 -5.09 11.48
CA MET A 281 6.35 -3.86 12.23
C MET A 281 6.18 -2.62 11.35
N LEU A 282 6.73 -2.62 10.13
CA LEU A 282 6.58 -1.53 9.17
C LEU A 282 5.11 -1.30 8.77
N LEU A 283 4.34 -2.38 8.60
CA LEU A 283 2.91 -2.32 8.31
C LEU A 283 2.13 -1.68 9.47
N GLN A 284 2.45 -2.04 10.71
CA GLN A 284 1.84 -1.44 11.90
C GLN A 284 2.19 0.04 12.06
N SER A 285 3.45 0.43 11.80
CA SER A 285 3.88 1.83 11.83
C SER A 285 3.43 2.64 10.61
N GLY A 286 3.13 1.99 9.48
CA GLY A 286 2.61 2.65 8.28
C GLY A 286 1.14 3.06 8.41
N GLY A 287 0.41 2.42 9.33
CA GLY A 287 -1.00 2.73 9.65
C GLY A 287 -1.19 3.71 10.80
N GLY A 288 -0.12 4.13 11.47
CA GLY A 288 -0.18 5.04 12.61
C GLY A 288 1.11 5.81 12.79
N GLU A 289 0.97 7.13 12.90
CA GLU A 289 2.00 8.05 13.41
C GLU A 289 3.08 8.47 12.41
N SER A 290 2.76 9.56 11.70
CA SER A 290 3.69 10.68 11.73
C SER A 290 3.76 11.19 13.18
N GLU A 291 4.87 10.95 13.87
CA GLU A 291 5.20 11.62 15.13
C GLU A 291 6.71 11.95 15.13
N PRO A 292 7.14 12.98 15.88
CA PRO A 292 6.64 14.36 15.94
C PRO A 292 7.66 15.43 15.47
#